data_AF-A0A2T9Y8T9-F1
#
_entry.id   AF-A0A2T9Y8T9-F1
#
_cell.length_a   1.000
_cell.length_b   1.000
_cell.length_c   1.000
_cell.angle_alpha   90.00
_cell.angle_beta   90.00
_cell.angle_gamma   90.00
#
_symmetry.space_group_name_H-M   'P 1'
#
loop_
_entity.id
_entity.type
_entity.pdbx_description
1 polymer ?
#
loop_
_entity_poly.entity_id
_entity_poly.type
_entity_poly.pdbx_seq_one_letter_code
_entity_poly.pdbx_strand_id
1 'polypeptide(L)'
;MSFGAASRLALCRTSHFSTRAALRTAEKTTLKLTTPKPAKRPVGGFRGGVFGFILGAAVTGTYGLYHLVEQYEASNALVLSSVNELEKSTVQIRDYIERIDALEAQLVLVNEQFVQVSKLESFSGDVRRQLDLINKEYLETKSLLSKLENQLALKASSL
;
A
#
# COMPACT_ATOMS: atom_id res chain seq x y z
N MET A 1 -43.66 13.98 -41.19
CA MET A 1 -42.21 14.21 -40.95
C MET A 1 -41.68 12.90 -40.34
N SER A 2 -41.24 11.88 -41.07
CA SER A 2 -40.21 11.76 -42.11
C SER A 2 -38.77 11.95 -41.58
N PHE A 3 -38.07 10.79 -41.53
CA PHE A 3 -36.64 10.48 -41.50
C PHE A 3 -35.73 10.89 -40.33
N GLY A 4 -34.93 9.90 -39.92
CA GLY A 4 -33.76 10.05 -39.07
C GLY A 4 -33.04 8.71 -38.87
N ALA A 5 -32.55 8.14 -39.97
CA ALA A 5 -31.83 6.86 -39.99
C ALA A 5 -30.46 7.01 -39.31
N ALA A 6 -30.17 6.16 -38.31
CA ALA A 6 -28.84 6.07 -37.69
C ALA A 6 -28.03 4.93 -38.33
N SER A 7 -26.94 5.37 -38.94
CA SER A 7 -25.74 4.70 -39.44
C SER A 7 -25.47 3.23 -39.11
N ARG A 8 -25.09 2.54 -40.19
CA ARG A 8 -24.42 1.25 -40.28
C ARG A 8 -23.01 1.30 -39.66
N LEU A 9 -22.53 0.13 -39.22
CA LEU A 9 -21.20 -0.49 -39.47
C LEU A 9 -21.22 -1.83 -38.69
N ALA A 10 -21.46 -3.00 -39.28
CA ALA A 10 -20.61 -3.77 -40.20
C ALA A 10 -19.21 -4.07 -39.64
N LEU A 11 -19.08 -5.07 -38.76
CA LEU A 11 -17.91 -5.95 -38.76
C LEU A 11 -18.18 -7.29 -38.05
N CYS A 12 -18.49 -8.33 -38.83
CA CYS A 12 -18.14 -9.68 -38.45
C CYS A 12 -17.60 -10.35 -39.71
N ARG A 13 -16.27 -10.32 -39.88
CA ARG A 13 -15.59 -11.06 -40.93
C ARG A 13 -14.95 -12.28 -40.28
N THR A 14 -15.76 -13.32 -40.11
CA THR A 14 -15.27 -14.66 -39.81
C THR A 14 -14.48 -15.15 -41.03
N SER A 15 -13.18 -15.35 -40.86
CA SER A 15 -12.34 -16.01 -41.86
C SER A 15 -12.66 -17.51 -41.83
N HIS A 16 -13.67 -17.90 -42.60
CA HIS A 16 -13.92 -19.32 -42.89
C HIS A 16 -12.74 -19.85 -43.70
N PHE A 17 -11.95 -20.73 -43.08
CA PHE A 17 -11.01 -21.63 -43.76
C PHE A 17 -11.82 -22.54 -44.69
N SER A 18 -11.95 -22.10 -45.95
CA SER A 18 -12.69 -22.81 -46.99
C SER A 18 -11.79 -23.88 -47.59
N THR A 19 -11.80 -25.07 -47.01
CA THR A 19 -11.23 -26.26 -47.65
C THR A 19 -12.12 -26.63 -48.84
N ARG A 20 -11.88 -26.05 -50.01
CA ARG A 20 -12.50 -26.51 -51.25
C ARG A 20 -11.95 -27.90 -51.58
N ALA A 21 -12.66 -28.94 -51.15
CA ALA A 21 -12.59 -30.25 -51.79
C ALA A 21 -13.10 -30.08 -53.23
N ALA A 22 -12.18 -29.89 -54.17
CA ALA A 22 -12.49 -29.89 -55.59
C ALA A 22 -12.91 -31.31 -55.96
N LEU A 23 -14.21 -31.55 -55.92
CA LEU A 23 -14.90 -32.70 -56.47
C LEU A 23 -14.69 -32.65 -57.98
N ARG A 24 -13.55 -33.18 -58.44
CA ARG A 24 -13.28 -33.40 -59.85
C ARG A 24 -14.17 -34.53 -60.31
N THR A 25 -15.30 -34.15 -60.87
CA THR A 25 -16.20 -34.99 -61.66
C THR A 25 -15.35 -35.84 -62.59
N ALA A 26 -15.33 -37.14 -62.32
CA ALA A 26 -14.74 -38.13 -63.20
C ALA A 26 -15.69 -38.32 -64.39
N GLU A 27 -15.64 -37.41 -65.37
CA GLU A 27 -16.18 -37.69 -66.70
C GLU A 27 -15.15 -38.56 -67.44
N LYS A 28 -15.31 -39.87 -67.27
CA LYS A 28 -14.52 -40.91 -67.91
C LYS A 28 -15.21 -41.32 -69.21
N THR A 29 -14.86 -40.67 -70.32
CA THR A 29 -14.97 -41.31 -71.65
C THR A 29 -13.78 -40.90 -72.51
N THR A 30 -12.62 -41.47 -72.18
CA THR A 30 -11.44 -41.49 -73.04
C THR A 30 -11.60 -42.56 -74.12
N LEU A 31 -11.51 -42.17 -75.39
CA LEU A 31 -10.95 -43.03 -76.44
C LEU A 31 -9.73 -42.34 -77.04
N LYS A 32 -8.58 -42.45 -76.35
CA LYS A 32 -7.29 -42.54 -77.05
C LYS A 32 -6.22 -43.14 -76.14
N LEU A 33 -5.87 -44.36 -76.51
CA LEU A 33 -4.72 -45.14 -76.09
C LEU A 33 -3.43 -44.33 -76.27
N THR A 34 -2.66 -44.10 -75.21
CA THR A 34 -1.19 -43.96 -75.22
C THR A 34 -0.66 -43.84 -73.78
N THR A 35 0.03 -44.90 -73.33
CA THR A 35 1.11 -44.93 -72.31
C THR A 35 0.90 -44.24 -70.95
N PRO A 36 0.89 -44.97 -69.81
CA PRO A 36 0.87 -44.35 -68.49
C PRO A 36 2.23 -43.71 -68.16
N LYS A 37 2.30 -42.37 -68.25
CA LYS A 37 3.41 -41.59 -67.70
C LYS A 37 3.43 -41.79 -66.17
N PRO A 38 4.59 -42.09 -65.54
CA PRO A 38 4.64 -42.28 -64.10
C PRO A 38 4.22 -40.97 -63.43
N ALA A 39 3.11 -41.01 -62.71
CA ALA A 39 2.65 -39.89 -61.91
C ALA A 39 3.73 -39.58 -60.86
N LYS A 40 4.50 -38.50 -61.08
CA LYS A 40 5.44 -37.97 -60.08
C LYS A 40 4.61 -37.60 -58.86
N ARG A 41 4.69 -38.44 -57.82
CA ARG A 41 4.09 -38.17 -56.52
C ARG A 41 4.65 -36.83 -56.01
N PRO A 42 3.82 -35.88 -55.57
CA PRO A 42 4.31 -34.60 -55.06
C PRO A 42 4.93 -34.79 -53.67
N VAL A 43 6.11 -35.41 -53.63
CA VAL A 43 6.98 -35.51 -52.44
C VAL A 43 7.69 -34.17 -52.23
N GLY A 44 6.92 -33.11 -51.93
CA GLY A 44 7.47 -31.76 -51.84
C GLY A 44 6.71 -30.82 -50.91
N GLY A 45 5.38 -30.92 -50.85
CA GLY A 45 4.56 -30.00 -50.05
C GLY A 45 4.85 -30.08 -48.55
N PHE A 46 5.02 -31.30 -48.02
CA PHE A 46 5.24 -31.50 -46.58
C PHE A 46 6.68 -31.14 -46.15
N ARG A 47 7.69 -31.40 -47.00
CA ARG A 47 9.08 -31.02 -46.71
C ARG A 47 9.29 -29.50 -46.87
N GLY A 48 8.68 -28.88 -47.88
CA GLY A 48 8.70 -27.42 -48.05
C GLY A 48 7.93 -26.68 -46.95
N GLY A 49 6.83 -27.25 -46.46
CA GLY A 49 6.06 -26.69 -45.35
C GLY A 49 6.84 -26.62 -44.05
N VAL A 50 7.59 -27.67 -43.68
CA VAL A 50 8.41 -27.67 -42.46
C VAL A 50 9.59 -26.71 -42.59
N PHE A 51 10.33 -26.73 -43.71
CA PHE A 51 11.43 -25.78 -43.91
C PHE A 51 10.95 -24.33 -43.99
N GLY A 52 9.83 -24.07 -44.66
CA GLY A 52 9.21 -22.75 -44.72
C GLY A 52 8.64 -22.29 -43.38
N PHE A 53 8.11 -23.21 -42.57
CA PHE A 53 7.64 -22.91 -41.21
C PHE A 53 8.78 -22.55 -40.28
N ILE A 54 9.89 -23.30 -40.29
CA ILE A 54 11.08 -22.97 -39.48
C ILE A 54 11.68 -21.63 -39.93
N LEU A 55 11.78 -21.39 -41.24
CA LEU A 55 12.28 -20.13 -41.79
C LEU A 55 11.37 -18.95 -41.41
N GLY A 56 10.05 -19.12 -41.53
CA GLY A 56 9.07 -18.10 -41.14
C GLY A 56 9.05 -17.84 -39.63
N ALA A 57 9.16 -18.89 -38.82
CA ALA A 57 9.25 -18.80 -37.36
C ALA A 57 10.56 -18.13 -36.93
N ALA A 58 11.68 -18.40 -37.62
CA ALA A 58 12.94 -17.72 -37.39
C ALA A 58 12.81 -16.23 -37.72
N VAL A 59 12.37 -15.85 -38.93
CA VAL A 59 12.23 -14.45 -39.34
C VAL A 59 11.24 -13.69 -38.44
N THR A 60 10.08 -14.27 -38.15
CA THR A 60 9.09 -13.67 -37.25
C THR A 60 9.62 -13.58 -35.82
N GLY A 61 10.40 -14.58 -35.39
CA GLY A 61 11.09 -14.57 -34.10
C GLY A 61 12.11 -13.45 -33.99
N THR A 62 12.98 -13.27 -34.99
CA THR A 62 13.95 -12.15 -35.02
C THR A 62 13.25 -10.80 -35.14
N TYR A 63 12.17 -10.71 -35.91
CA TYR A 63 11.36 -9.50 -36.04
C TYR A 63 10.63 -9.15 -34.74
N GLY A 64 10.09 -10.16 -34.05
CA GLY A 64 9.50 -10.02 -32.72
C GLY A 64 10.53 -9.58 -31.69
N LEU A 65 11.71 -10.22 -31.66
CA LEU A 65 12.81 -9.78 -30.79
C LEU A 65 13.25 -8.35 -31.11
N TYR A 66 13.28 -7.97 -32.38
CA TYR A 66 13.57 -6.59 -32.78
C TYR A 66 12.54 -5.60 -32.20
N HIS A 67 11.25 -5.95 -32.20
CA HIS A 67 10.18 -5.11 -31.67
C HIS A 67 10.08 -5.14 -30.13
N LEU A 68 10.58 -6.18 -29.47
CA LEU A 68 10.57 -6.30 -28.01
C LEU A 68 11.70 -5.50 -27.35
N VAL A 69 12.82 -5.27 -28.04
CA VAL A 69 13.96 -4.49 -27.50
C VAL A 69 13.55 -3.04 -27.22
N GLU A 70 12.72 -2.42 -28.06
CA GLU A 70 12.20 -1.06 -27.83
C GLU A 70 11.33 -0.96 -26.56
N GLN A 71 10.64 -2.04 -26.17
CA GLN A 71 9.79 -2.06 -24.97
C GLN A 71 10.55 -2.50 -23.71
N TYR A 72 11.70 -3.15 -23.88
CA TYR A 72 12.55 -3.60 -22.77
C TYR A 72 13.25 -2.43 -22.08
N GLU A 73 13.66 -1.41 -22.83
CA GLU A 73 14.24 -0.17 -22.27
C GLU A 73 13.21 0.62 -21.43
N ALA A 74 11.94 0.64 -21.85
CA ALA A 74 10.87 1.34 -21.14
C ALA A 74 10.51 0.69 -19.79
N SER A 75 10.59 -0.65 -19.67
CA SER A 75 10.35 -1.34 -18.40
C SER A 75 11.51 -1.22 -17.40
N ASN A 76 12.76 -1.21 -17.89
CA ASN A 76 13.92 -0.99 -17.02
C ASN A 76 13.94 0.43 -16.42
N ALA A 77 13.47 1.43 -17.18
CA ALA A 77 13.27 2.79 -16.67
C ALA A 77 12.21 2.84 -15.56
N LEU A 78 11.15 2.02 -15.66
CA LEU A 78 10.08 1.92 -14.66
C LEU A 78 10.54 1.27 -13.35
N VAL A 79 11.44 0.28 -13.41
CA VAL A 79 12.04 -0.33 -12.21
C VAL A 79 13.06 0.60 -11.54
N LEU A 80 13.82 1.39 -12.31
CA LEU A 80 14.72 2.39 -11.74
C LEU A 80 13.95 3.57 -11.10
N SER A 81 12.80 3.93 -11.67
CA SER A 81 11.91 4.95 -11.08
C SER A 81 11.32 4.50 -9.74
N SER A 82 10.94 3.22 -9.61
CA SER A 82 10.35 2.72 -8.36
C SER A 82 11.37 2.60 -7.23
N VAL A 83 12.65 2.37 -7.52
CA VAL A 83 13.72 2.39 -6.51
C VAL A 83 13.99 3.80 -5.99
N ASN A 84 13.99 4.82 -6.86
CA ASN A 84 14.21 6.21 -6.46
C ASN A 84 13.07 6.76 -5.58
N GLU A 85 11.83 6.35 -5.86
CA GLU A 85 10.67 6.69 -5.02
C GLU A 85 10.68 5.93 -3.69
N LEU A 86 11.10 4.66 -3.70
CA LEU A 86 11.19 3.83 -2.49
C LEU A 86 12.38 4.24 -1.60
N GLU A 87 13.48 4.73 -2.16
CA GLU A 87 14.59 5.34 -1.43
C GLU A 87 14.10 6.59 -0.68
N LYS A 88 13.34 7.46 -1.35
CA LYS A 88 12.72 8.63 -0.72
C LYS A 88 11.76 8.25 0.41
N SER A 89 10.96 7.19 0.23
CA SER A 89 10.08 6.65 1.28
C SER A 89 10.87 6.06 2.46
N THR A 90 12.01 5.41 2.20
CA THR A 90 12.89 4.85 3.23
C THR A 90 13.61 5.94 4.03
N VAL A 91 14.07 7.01 3.38
CA VAL A 91 14.64 8.19 4.06
C VAL A 91 13.60 8.84 4.97
N GLN A 92 12.35 8.96 4.53
CA GLN A 92 11.26 9.47 5.37
C GLN A 92 10.99 8.56 6.58
N ILE A 93 10.99 7.24 6.39
CA ILE A 93 10.84 6.28 7.50
C ILE A 93 12.00 6.42 8.50
N ARG A 94 13.22 6.66 8.04
CA ARG A 94 14.38 6.94 8.92
C ARG A 94 14.18 8.22 9.74
N ASP A 95 13.74 9.32 9.11
CA ASP A 95 13.40 10.57 9.82
C ASP A 95 12.29 10.36 10.86
N TYR A 96 11.28 9.53 10.56
CA TYR A 96 10.23 9.20 11.52
C TYR A 96 10.77 8.42 12.72
N ILE A 97 11.71 7.49 12.53
CA ILE A 97 12.35 6.74 13.63
C ILE A 97 13.15 7.68 14.52
N GLU A 98 13.99 8.56 13.95
CA GLU A 98 14.75 9.54 14.74
C GLU A 98 13.84 10.48 15.55
N ARG A 99 12.69 10.87 14.97
CA ARG A 99 11.71 11.68 15.68
C ARG A 99 11.00 10.90 16.79
N ILE A 100 10.75 9.61 16.61
CA ILE A 100 10.19 8.74 17.66
C ILE A 100 11.16 8.63 18.82
N ASP A 101 12.44 8.38 18.57
CA ASP A 101 13.47 8.30 19.61
C ASP A 101 13.57 9.61 20.41
N ALA A 102 13.52 10.76 19.73
CA ALA A 102 13.50 12.06 20.37
C ALA A 102 12.24 12.30 21.22
N LEU A 103 11.08 11.81 20.78
CA LEU A 103 9.83 11.89 21.53
C LEU A 103 9.84 10.97 22.76
N GLU A 104 10.42 9.78 22.65
CA GLU A 104 10.61 8.87 23.79
C GLU A 104 11.51 9.49 24.86
N ALA A 105 12.63 10.10 24.46
CA ALA A 105 13.50 10.82 25.39
C ALA A 105 12.77 11.99 26.08
N GLN A 106 11.94 12.74 25.36
CA GLN A 106 11.13 13.81 25.93
C GLN A 106 10.06 13.29 26.89
N LEU A 107 9.39 12.18 26.57
CA LEU A 107 8.40 11.56 27.45
C LEU A 107 9.01 11.11 28.79
N VAL A 108 10.24 10.58 28.78
CA VAL A 108 10.98 10.23 30.01
C VAL A 108 11.27 11.48 30.85
N LEU A 109 11.70 12.57 30.21
CA LEU A 109 11.96 13.84 30.91
C LEU A 109 10.67 14.48 31.47
N VAL A 110 9.57 14.44 30.72
CA VAL A 110 8.26 14.93 31.17
C VAL A 110 7.71 14.07 32.31
N ASN A 111 7.96 12.76 32.31
CA ASN A 111 7.61 11.89 33.42
C ASN A 111 8.34 12.28 34.72
N GLU A 112 9.62 12.64 34.64
CA GLU A 112 10.36 13.19 35.80
C GLU A 112 9.79 14.55 36.27
N GLN A 113 9.27 15.38 35.36
CA GLN A 113 8.54 16.61 35.73
C GLN A 113 7.18 16.30 36.38
N PHE A 114 6.49 15.25 35.96
CA PHE A 114 5.28 14.75 36.63
C PHE A 114 5.57 14.30 38.07
N VAL A 115 6.75 13.73 38.32
CA VAL A 115 7.27 13.46 39.69
C VAL A 115 7.53 14.74 40.51
N GLN A 116 7.64 15.93 39.90
CA GLN A 116 7.69 17.20 40.64
C GLN A 116 6.30 17.72 41.04
N VAL A 117 5.25 17.38 40.27
CA VAL A 117 3.86 17.72 40.64
C VAL A 117 3.44 16.96 41.90
N SER A 118 3.85 15.70 42.06
CA SER A 118 3.64 14.96 43.31
C SER A 118 4.41 15.56 44.50
N LYS A 119 5.61 16.12 44.26
CA LYS A 119 6.34 16.88 45.29
C LYS A 119 5.60 18.16 45.71
N LEU A 120 4.99 18.90 44.76
CA LEU A 120 4.15 20.06 45.08
C LEU A 120 2.93 19.69 45.92
N GLU A 121 2.31 18.54 45.67
CA GLU A 121 1.19 18.03 46.48
C GLU A 121 1.62 17.74 47.92
N SER A 122 2.77 17.09 48.11
CA SER A 122 3.31 16.82 49.45
C SER A 122 3.64 18.10 50.22
N PHE A 123 4.22 19.10 49.54
CA PHE A 123 4.53 20.41 50.12
C PHE A 123 3.26 21.18 50.51
N SER A 124 2.21 21.15 49.67
CA SER A 124 0.91 21.71 50.03
C SER A 124 0.32 21.04 51.27
N GLY A 125 0.53 19.72 51.40
CA GLY A 125 0.19 18.97 52.61
C GLY A 125 0.95 19.45 53.85
N ASP A 126 2.25 19.70 53.74
CA ASP A 126 3.07 20.19 54.86
C ASP A 126 2.67 21.60 55.31
N VAL A 127 2.35 22.49 54.37
CA VAL A 127 1.83 23.83 54.69
C VAL A 127 0.48 23.73 55.42
N ARG A 128 -0.42 22.85 54.98
CA ARG A 128 -1.70 22.61 55.67
C ARG A 128 -1.49 22.10 57.10
N ARG A 129 -0.55 21.19 57.32
CA ARG A 129 -0.20 20.68 58.67
C ARG A 129 0.27 21.80 59.60
N GLN A 130 1.08 22.74 59.10
CA GLN A 130 1.51 23.90 59.89
C GLN A 130 0.32 24.80 60.24
N LEU A 131 -0.62 24.99 59.30
CA LEU A 131 -1.83 25.77 59.53
C LEU A 131 -2.73 25.16 60.62
N ASP A 132 -2.89 23.83 60.59
CA ASP A 132 -3.66 23.09 61.60
C ASP A 132 -3.02 23.18 62.99
N LEU A 133 -1.68 23.14 63.05
CA LEU A 133 -0.92 23.32 64.28
C LEU A 133 -1.12 24.71 64.89
N ILE A 134 -0.96 25.76 64.09
CA ILE A 134 -1.18 27.15 64.52
C ILE A 134 -2.61 27.33 65.04
N ASN A 135 -3.59 26.77 64.32
CA ASN A 135 -4.98 26.83 64.75
C ASN A 135 -5.19 26.10 66.09
N LYS A 136 -4.52 24.98 66.32
CA LYS A 136 -4.56 24.26 67.60
C LYS A 136 -3.95 25.08 68.74
N GLU A 137 -2.80 25.71 68.52
CA GLU A 137 -2.15 26.58 69.52
C GLU A 137 -3.04 27.79 69.88
N TYR A 138 -3.73 28.36 68.89
CA TYR A 138 -4.70 29.43 69.11
C TYR A 138 -5.89 28.97 69.97
N LEU A 139 -6.46 27.80 69.67
CA LEU A 139 -7.55 27.21 70.44
C LEU A 139 -7.11 26.85 71.86
N GLU A 140 -5.90 26.34 72.03
CA GLU A 140 -5.32 26.01 73.33
C GLU A 140 -5.17 27.26 74.20
N THR A 141 -4.62 28.33 73.64
CA THR A 141 -4.46 29.63 74.32
C THR A 141 -5.81 30.20 74.79
N LYS A 142 -6.84 30.15 73.94
CA LYS A 142 -8.20 30.58 74.32
C LYS A 142 -8.79 29.72 75.44
N SER A 143 -8.57 28.41 75.40
CA SER A 143 -9.03 27.51 76.46
C SER A 143 -8.38 27.83 77.81
N LEU A 144 -7.09 28.22 77.80
CA LEU A 144 -6.37 28.64 79.00
C LEU A 144 -6.93 29.96 79.55
N LEU A 145 -7.22 30.93 78.68
CA LEU A 145 -7.85 32.19 79.06
C LEU A 145 -9.19 31.95 79.77
N SER A 146 -10.07 31.16 79.16
CA SER A 146 -11.39 30.85 79.73
C SER A 146 -11.29 30.09 81.07
N LYS A 147 -10.30 29.21 81.22
CA LYS A 147 -10.01 28.56 82.52
C LYS A 147 -9.60 29.59 83.58
N LEU A 148 -8.74 30.55 83.24
CA LEU A 148 -8.32 31.60 84.18
C LEU A 148 -9.48 32.54 84.56
N GLU A 149 -10.32 32.93 83.59
CA GLU A 149 -11.52 33.74 83.85
C GLU A 149 -12.46 33.05 84.84
N ASN A 150 -12.72 31.75 84.66
CA ASN A 150 -13.55 30.97 85.59
C ASN A 150 -12.90 30.86 86.98
N GLN A 151 -11.58 30.70 87.06
CA GLN A 151 -10.84 30.67 88.35
C GLN A 151 -10.93 32.02 89.08
N LEU A 152 -10.91 33.14 88.36
CA LEU A 152 -11.10 34.47 88.92
C LEU A 152 -12.54 34.69 89.42
N ALA A 153 -13.54 34.25 88.65
CA ALA A 153 -14.94 34.33 89.06
C ALA A 153 -15.21 33.55 90.36
N LEU A 154 -14.65 32.34 90.49
CA LEU A 154 -14.76 31.54 91.72
C LEU A 154 -14.09 32.22 92.92
N LYS A 155 -12.92 32.84 92.75
CA LYS A 155 -12.28 33.62 93.82
C LYS A 155 -13.10 34.85 94.22
N ALA A 156 -13.69 35.54 93.26
CA ALA A 156 -14.53 36.72 93.51
C ALA A 156 -15.83 36.40 94.28
N SER A 157 -16.40 35.20 94.11
CA SER A 157 -17.56 34.75 94.90
C SER A 157 -17.22 34.20 96.29
N SER A 158 -15.93 33.97 96.60
CA SER A 158 -15.46 33.49 97.91
C SER A 158 -15.03 34.60 98.88
N LEU A 159 -15.02 35.85 98.41
CA LEU A 159 -14.83 37.09 99.16
C LEU A 159 -16.19 37.75 99.42
#